data_AF-A0A4Q2Y1E0-F1
#
_entry.id   AF-A0A4Q2Y1E0-F1
#
_cell.length_a   1.000
_cell.length_b   1.000
_cell.length_c   1.000
_cell.angle_alpha   90.00
_cell.angle_beta   90.00
_cell.angle_gamma   90.00
#
_symmetry.space_group_name_H-M   'P 1'
#
loop_
_entity.id
_entity.type
_entity.pdbx_description
1 polymer ?
#
loop_
_entity_poly.entity_id
_entity_poly.type
_entity_poly.pdbx_seq_one_letter_code
_entity_poly.pdbx_strand_id
1 'polypeptide(L)'
;HSKLSQQTRQHHLEQFKSGELHVLVTTDLLARGIDIESLPCVINYELPRSPKDYIHRIGRTGRAGNAGTAISLVSPAESDHFKVIQKKMGKRVTILHGDAIDLHGY
;
A
#
# COMPACT_ATOMS: atom_id res chain seq x y z
N HIS A 1 -15.14 -1.04 5.27
CA HIS A 1 -16.23 -1.73 4.52
C HIS A 1 -16.94 -0.79 3.57
N SER A 2 -17.46 -1.30 2.44
CA SER A 2 -18.07 -0.52 1.35
C SER A 2 -19.36 0.26 1.71
N LYS A 3 -19.95 -0.03 2.86
CA LYS A 3 -21.17 0.63 3.37
C LYS A 3 -20.92 1.88 4.23
N LEU A 4 -19.65 2.30 4.41
CA LEU A 4 -19.34 3.50 5.18
C LEU A 4 -19.61 4.77 4.36
N SER A 5 -20.30 5.72 4.99
CA SER A 5 -20.54 7.05 4.43
C SER A 5 -19.21 7.79 4.20
N GLN A 6 -19.21 8.76 3.29
CA GLN A 6 -18.02 9.58 3.02
C GLN A 6 -17.56 10.33 4.29
N GLN A 7 -18.50 10.79 5.11
CA GLN A 7 -18.21 11.45 6.38
C GLN A 7 -17.49 10.53 7.37
N THR A 8 -17.93 9.28 7.51
CA THR A 8 -17.25 8.30 8.37
C THR A 8 -15.85 7.96 7.84
N ARG A 9 -15.67 7.90 6.52
CA ARG A 9 -14.34 7.69 5.90
C ARG A 9 -13.38 8.83 6.22
N GLN A 10 -13.86 10.07 6.12
CA GLN A 10 -13.08 11.26 6.46
C GLN A 10 -12.71 11.29 7.94
N HIS A 11 -13.65 10.94 8.82
CA HIS A 11 -13.39 10.85 10.27
C HIS A 11 -12.30 9.82 10.60
N HIS A 12 -12.37 8.59 10.06
CA HIS A 12 -11.32 7.60 10.28
C HIS A 12 -9.96 8.04 9.70
N LEU A 13 -9.96 8.80 8.60
CA LEU A 13 -8.73 9.36 8.05
C LEU A 13 -8.12 10.41 8.99
N GLU A 14 -8.95 11.25 9.60
CA GLU A 14 -8.49 12.23 10.59
C GLU A 14 -7.89 11.54 11.81
N GLN A 15 -8.55 10.51 12.35
CA GLN A 15 -8.01 9.69 13.43
C GLN A 15 -6.71 8.98 13.04
N PHE A 16 -6.58 8.55 11.79
CA PHE A 16 -5.34 7.96 11.30
C PHE A 16 -4.21 9.01 11.21
N LYS A 17 -4.51 10.22 10.74
CA LYS A 17 -3.54 11.32 10.67
C LYS A 17 -3.14 11.86 12.05
N SER A 18 -4.04 11.82 13.03
CA SER A 18 -3.75 12.21 14.41
C SER A 18 -2.94 11.16 15.18
N GLY A 19 -2.84 9.95 14.64
CA GLY A 19 -2.18 8.82 15.30
C GLY A 19 -3.07 8.05 16.27
N GLU A 20 -4.36 8.39 16.40
CA GLU A 20 -5.34 7.59 17.14
C GLU A 20 -5.57 6.22 16.48
N LEU A 21 -5.59 6.18 15.15
CA LEU A 21 -5.60 4.95 14.38
C LEU A 21 -4.23 4.70 13.75
N HIS A 22 -3.63 3.56 14.06
CA HIS A 22 -2.29 3.23 13.57
C HIS A 22 -2.31 2.56 12.19
N VAL A 23 -3.42 1.92 11.82
CA VAL A 23 -3.53 1.11 10.60
C VAL A 23 -4.89 1.36 9.93
N LEU A 24 -4.87 1.60 8.62
CA LEU A 24 -6.06 1.68 7.78
C LEU A 24 -6.01 0.56 6.72
N VAL A 25 -6.99 -0.34 6.75
CA VAL A 25 -7.15 -1.41 5.76
C VAL A 25 -8.26 -1.03 4.77
N THR A 26 -7.95 -1.03 3.47
CA THR A 26 -8.89 -0.63 2.42
C THR A 26 -8.65 -1.38 1.11
N THR A 27 -9.66 -1.39 0.24
CA THR A 27 -9.57 -1.92 -1.13
C THR A 27 -9.49 -0.77 -2.14
N ASP A 28 -9.06 -1.05 -3.38
CA ASP A 28 -8.95 -0.02 -4.44
C ASP A 28 -10.23 0.80 -4.64
N LEU A 29 -11.39 0.13 -4.52
CA LEU A 29 -12.69 0.78 -4.69
C LEU A 29 -12.98 1.78 -3.56
N LEU A 30 -12.51 1.49 -2.36
CA LEU A 30 -12.72 2.34 -1.18
C LEU A 30 -11.67 3.44 -1.06
N ALA A 31 -10.47 3.25 -1.62
CA ALA A 31 -9.43 4.28 -1.69
C ALA A 31 -9.78 5.38 -2.71
N ARG A 32 -10.60 5.09 -3.72
CA ARG A 32 -11.08 6.11 -4.68
C ARG A 32 -12.03 7.08 -3.98
N GLY A 33 -11.67 8.37 -4.03
CA GLY A 33 -12.44 9.44 -3.38
C GLY A 33 -12.01 9.77 -1.95
N ILE A 34 -10.98 9.10 -1.42
CA ILE A 34 -10.31 9.52 -0.19
C ILE A 34 -8.93 10.04 -0.58
N ASP A 35 -8.70 11.33 -0.39
CA ASP A 35 -7.39 11.93 -0.65
C ASP A 35 -6.45 11.70 0.54
N ILE A 36 -5.81 10.53 0.50
CA ILE A 36 -4.80 10.14 1.48
C ILE A 36 -3.44 10.37 0.83
N GLU A 37 -2.75 11.42 1.22
CA GLU A 37 -1.40 11.72 0.77
C GLU A 37 -0.43 11.75 1.96
N SER A 38 0.84 11.50 1.69
CA SER A 38 1.95 11.58 2.66
C SER A 38 1.91 10.55 3.80
N LEU A 39 1.49 9.33 3.50
CA LEU A 39 1.60 8.21 4.44
C LEU A 39 3.06 7.85 4.73
N PRO A 40 3.40 7.43 5.96
CA PRO A 40 4.75 6.92 6.25
C PRO A 40 5.02 5.56 5.58
N CYS A 41 3.99 4.74 5.42
CA CYS A 41 4.09 3.40 4.86
C CYS A 41 2.83 3.01 4.08
N VAL A 42 3.02 2.24 3.00
CA VAL A 42 1.97 1.57 2.23
C VAL A 42 2.31 0.08 2.14
N ILE A 43 1.35 -0.79 2.49
CA ILE A 43 1.49 -2.24 2.37
C ILE A 43 0.46 -2.75 1.36
N ASN A 44 0.94 -3.35 0.27
CA ASN A 44 0.11 -4.11 -0.65
C ASN A 44 0.00 -5.54 -0.13
N TYR A 45 -1.13 -5.87 0.49
CA TYR A 45 -1.43 -7.23 0.93
C TYR A 45 -1.61 -8.20 -0.25
N GLU A 46 -2.24 -7.71 -1.32
CA GLU A 46 -2.34 -8.37 -2.63
C GLU A 46 -1.85 -7.43 -3.71
N LEU A 47 -1.24 -7.98 -4.77
CA LEU A 47 -0.83 -7.16 -5.90
C LEU A 47 -2.06 -6.61 -6.65
N PRO A 48 -2.06 -5.31 -7.00
CA PRO A 48 -3.10 -4.74 -7.84
C PRO A 48 -3.06 -5.34 -9.23
N ARG A 49 -4.22 -5.37 -9.90
CA ARG A 49 -4.38 -5.96 -11.24
C ARG A 49 -3.57 -5.26 -12.33
N SER A 50 -3.17 -4.01 -12.13
CA SER A 50 -2.41 -3.25 -13.11
C SER A 50 -1.18 -2.55 -12.52
N PRO A 51 -0.09 -2.39 -13.30
CA PRO A 51 1.06 -1.59 -12.90
C PRO A 51 0.72 -0.12 -12.59
N LYS A 52 -0.29 0.43 -13.27
CA LYS A 52 -0.75 1.80 -13.03
C LYS A 52 -1.33 1.94 -11.62
N ASP A 53 -2.18 0.99 -11.22
CA ASP A 53 -2.77 0.99 -9.88
C ASP A 53 -1.68 0.76 -8.82
N TYR A 54 -0.68 -0.07 -9.09
CA TYR A 54 0.49 -0.22 -8.21
C TYR A 54 1.18 1.12 -7.95
N ILE A 55 1.54 1.85 -9.00
CA ILE A 55 2.20 3.16 -8.91
C ILE A 55 1.34 4.15 -8.13
N HIS A 56 0.01 4.16 -8.37
CA HIS A 56 -0.91 5.03 -7.63
C HIS A 56 -1.03 4.69 -6.15
N ARG A 57 -0.99 3.40 -5.79
CA ARG A 57 -1.03 2.94 -4.39
C ARG A 57 0.26 3.33 -3.67
N ILE A 58 1.43 3.00 -4.21
CA ILE A 58 2.71 3.34 -3.56
C ILE A 58 2.96 4.85 -3.56
N GLY A 59 2.40 5.59 -4.52
CA GLY A 59 2.45 7.06 -4.55
C GLY A 59 1.69 7.76 -3.42
N ARG A 60 1.02 7.00 -2.54
CA ARG A 60 0.42 7.53 -1.29
C ARG A 60 1.46 7.79 -0.20
N THR A 61 2.68 7.25 -0.35
CA THR A 61 3.84 7.53 0.50
C THR A 61 4.92 8.28 -0.29
N GLY A 62 5.93 8.82 0.41
CA GLY A 62 7.15 9.33 -0.23
C GLY A 62 6.98 10.58 -1.11
N ARG A 63 6.15 11.55 -0.70
CA ARG A 63 5.88 12.80 -1.46
C ARG A 63 6.58 14.01 -0.82
N ALA A 64 6.75 15.07 -1.63
CA ALA A 64 7.31 16.36 -1.20
C ALA A 64 8.70 16.29 -0.53
N GLY A 65 9.56 15.37 -1.01
CA GLY A 65 10.90 15.17 -0.46
C GLY A 65 10.96 14.31 0.80
N ASN A 66 9.83 13.91 1.36
CA ASN A 66 9.79 12.98 2.49
C ASN A 66 10.06 11.55 2.01
N ALA A 67 10.79 10.79 2.83
CA ALA A 67 10.95 9.36 2.63
C ALA A 67 9.63 8.63 2.90
N GLY A 68 9.45 7.50 2.24
CA GLY A 68 8.25 6.70 2.34
C GLY A 68 8.55 5.23 2.07
N THR A 69 7.86 4.34 2.78
CA THR A 69 8.08 2.90 2.64
C THR A 69 6.92 2.25 1.91
N ALA A 70 7.21 1.45 0.88
CA ALA A 70 6.21 0.64 0.20
C ALA A 70 6.61 -0.83 0.26
N ILE A 71 5.77 -1.66 0.87
CA ILE A 71 5.97 -3.11 0.99
C ILE A 71 4.88 -3.79 0.17
N SER A 72 5.23 -4.89 -0.50
CA SER A 72 4.27 -5.69 -1.25
C SER A 72 4.48 -7.15 -0.90
N LEU A 73 3.42 -7.81 -0.43
CA LEU A 73 3.42 -9.25 -0.25
C LEU A 73 3.15 -9.88 -1.61
N VAL A 74 4.04 -10.78 -2.03
CA VAL A 74 3.99 -11.38 -3.36
C VAL A 74 4.06 -12.89 -3.19
N SER A 75 2.98 -13.57 -3.55
CA SER A 75 2.97 -15.04 -3.61
C SER A 75 3.77 -15.56 -4.82
N PRO A 76 4.20 -16.83 -4.82
CA PRO A 76 4.86 -17.43 -5.98
C PRO A 76 4.03 -17.31 -7.28
N ALA A 77 2.71 -17.45 -7.19
CA ALA A 77 1.79 -17.32 -8.32
C ALA A 77 1.72 -15.90 -8.90
N GLU A 78 2.06 -14.88 -8.10
CA GLU A 78 2.04 -13.47 -8.50
C GLU A 78 3.40 -12.98 -9.03
N SER A 79 4.45 -13.80 -8.98
CA SER A 79 5.82 -13.40 -9.33
C SER A 79 5.95 -12.85 -10.75
N ASP A 80 5.30 -13.48 -11.73
CA ASP A 80 5.34 -13.02 -13.12
C ASP A 80 4.60 -11.70 -13.32
N HIS A 81 3.46 -11.53 -12.64
CA HIS A 81 2.74 -10.26 -12.63
C HIS A 81 3.60 -9.14 -11.99
N PHE A 82 4.30 -9.45 -10.90
CA PHE A 82 5.19 -8.49 -10.25
C PHE A 82 6.37 -8.08 -11.15
N LYS A 83 6.91 -8.99 -11.96
CA LYS A 83 7.94 -8.65 -12.96
C LYS A 83 7.41 -7.63 -13.97
N VAL A 84 6.15 -7.77 -14.42
CA VAL A 84 5.51 -6.81 -15.32
C VAL A 84 5.35 -5.44 -14.64
N ILE A 85 4.92 -5.41 -13.38
CA ILE A 85 4.81 -4.19 -12.57
C ILE A 85 6.16 -3.47 -12.48
N GLN A 86 7.22 -4.17 -12.06
CA GLN A 86 8.57 -3.61 -11.94
C GLN A 86 9.09 -3.05 -13.27
N LYS A 87 8.87 -3.78 -14.38
CA LYS A 87 9.25 -3.33 -15.73
C LYS A 87 8.55 -2.02 -16.09
N LYS A 88 7.26 -1.88 -15.80
CA LYS A 88 6.47 -0.67 -16.09
C LYS A 88 6.78 0.49 -15.15
N MET A 89 7.10 0.20 -13.88
CA MET A 89 7.58 1.18 -12.90
C MET A 89 8.99 1.68 -13.24
N GLY A 90 9.76 0.94 -14.05
CA GLY A 90 11.14 1.28 -14.40
C GLY A 90 12.13 1.07 -13.25
N LYS A 91 11.74 0.34 -12.19
CA LYS A 91 12.57 0.06 -11.02
C LYS A 91 12.48 -1.43 -10.68
N ARG A 92 13.63 -2.03 -10.40
CA ARG A 92 13.71 -3.35 -9.77
C ARG A 92 13.81 -3.16 -8.26
N VAL A 93 13.02 -3.92 -7.52
CA VAL A 93 13.02 -3.91 -6.06
C VAL A 93 13.69 -5.16 -5.53
N THR A 94 14.31 -5.05 -4.36
CA THR A 94 14.84 -6.20 -3.63
C THR A 94 13.68 -7.08 -3.20
N ILE A 95 13.79 -8.39 -3.46
CA ILE A 95 12.83 -9.39 -3.00
C ILE A 95 13.42 -10.05 -1.76
N LEU A 96 12.64 -10.04 -0.67
CA LEU A 96 12.95 -10.79 0.55
C LEU A 96 12.09 -12.04 0.57
N HIS A 97 12.71 -13.20 0.75
CA HIS A 97 11.99 -14.46 0.91
C HIS A 97 11.48 -14.58 2.34
N GLY A 98 10.22 -15.00 2.51
CA GLY A 98 9.58 -15.10 3.83
C GLY A 98 10.36 -15.97 4.82
N ASP A 99 11.00 -17.02 4.32
CA ASP A 99 11.82 -17.95 5.11
C ASP A 99 13.06 -17.29 5.74
N ALA A 100 13.46 -16.12 5.25
CA ALA A 100 14.58 -15.34 5.76
C ALA A 100 14.13 -14.21 6.72
N ILE A 101 12.82 -14.08 6.97
CA ILE A 101 12.28 -13.07 7.88
C ILE A 101 12.14 -13.69 9.26
N ASP A 102 13.03 -13.32 10.18
CA ASP A 102 12.88 -13.63 11.59
C ASP A 102 11.76 -12.74 12.16
N LEU A 103 10.61 -13.34 12.45
CA LEU A 103 9.47 -12.66 13.07
C LEU A 103 9.61 -12.54 14.59
N HIS A 104 10.77 -12.92 15.16
CA HIS A 104 11.09 -12.85 16.58
C HIS A 104 9.96 -13.38 17.48
N GLY A 105 9.42 -14.55 17.13
CA GLY A 105 8.55 -15.33 18.01
C GLY A 105 7.12 -14.81 18.20
N TYR A 106 6.59 -14.01 17.26
CA TYR A 106 5.14 -13.85 17.10
C TYR A 106 4.54 -14.97 16.22
#